data_AF-A0AAW5ZAT2-F1
#
_entry.id   AF-A0AAW5ZAT2-F1
#
_cell.length_a   1.000
_cell.length_b   1.000
_cell.length_c   1.000
_cell.angle_alpha   90.00
_cell.angle_beta   90.00
_cell.angle_gamma   90.00
#
_symmetry.space_group_name_H-M   'P 1'
#
loop_
_entity.id
_entity.type
_entity.pdbx_description
1 polymer ?
#
loop_
_entity_poly.entity_id
_entity_poly.type
_entity_poly.pdbx_seq_one_letter_code
_entity_poly.pdbx_strand_id
1 'polypeptide(L)'
;GVMMAHSNYGAALEKQGVEITLIYSGSHKVDGNPYSHLPDDVRETLQSRMDATRRMFAQKVSAYTGLSVQAVLDTEAAVYSGQEAIDAGLADELVNSTDAITVMRDALDARKSRLSGGRMTKETQSTTVSATASQADVTGVVQATEGENASAAQPDVNAQITAAVAAENSRIMGILNCEEAHGREEQACVLAETPGMTVETARRILAAAPQSAQA
;
A
#
# COMPACT_ATOMS: atom_id res chain seq x y z
N GLY A 1 3.71 -15.23 8.54
CA GLY A 1 2.98 -15.62 9.76
C GLY A 1 2.57 -14.39 10.56
N VAL A 2 1.85 -14.57 11.67
CA VAL A 2 1.45 -13.49 12.59
C VAL A 2 1.68 -14.00 14.02
N MET A 3 2.37 -13.21 14.86
CA MET A 3 2.65 -13.55 16.25
C MET A 3 2.56 -12.30 17.12
N MET A 4 2.06 -12.45 18.34
CA MET A 4 2.02 -11.42 19.37
C MET A 4 2.53 -12.04 20.67
N ALA A 5 3.48 -11.35 21.32
CA ALA A 5 3.98 -11.74 22.63
C ALA A 5 3.34 -10.87 23.71
N HIS A 6 2.82 -11.51 24.76
CA HIS A 6 2.34 -10.85 25.96
C HIS A 6 3.22 -11.26 27.14
N SER A 7 3.82 -10.28 27.82
CA SER A 7 4.63 -10.51 29.02
C SER A 7 3.90 -10.01 30.25
N ASN A 8 3.82 -10.82 31.31
CA ASN A 8 3.27 -10.42 32.61
C ASN A 8 4.41 -10.30 33.64
N TYR A 9 4.62 -9.09 34.16
CA TYR A 9 5.61 -8.76 35.19
C TYR A 9 5.00 -8.52 36.58
N GLY A 10 3.68 -8.69 36.75
CA GLY A 10 2.98 -8.41 38.01
C GLY A 10 3.63 -9.11 39.21
N ALA A 11 3.89 -10.42 39.11
CA ALA A 11 4.52 -11.19 40.17
C ALA A 11 5.97 -10.75 40.49
N ALA A 12 6.69 -10.16 39.52
CA ALA A 12 8.03 -9.64 39.76
C ALA A 12 7.99 -8.30 40.49
N LEU A 13 7.03 -7.44 40.14
CA LEU A 13 6.81 -6.13 40.77
C LEU A 13 6.26 -6.26 42.19
N GLU A 14 5.34 -7.21 42.42
CA GLU A 14 4.84 -7.53 43.77
C GLU A 14 5.98 -7.93 44.72
N LYS A 15 6.94 -8.73 44.25
CA LYS A 15 8.13 -9.11 45.04
C LYS A 15 9.05 -7.93 45.34
N GLN A 16 9.02 -6.89 44.51
CA GLN A 16 9.76 -5.65 44.72
C GLN A 16 8.99 -4.64 45.58
N GLY A 17 7.79 -5.00 46.06
CA GLY A 17 6.93 -4.12 46.84
C GLY A 17 6.29 -3.00 46.01
N VAL A 18 6.23 -3.16 44.69
CA VAL A 18 5.62 -2.18 43.78
C VAL A 18 4.23 -2.65 43.40
N GLU A 19 3.21 -1.95 43.88
CA GLU A 19 1.82 -2.13 43.47
C GLU A 19 1.49 -1.18 42.31
N ILE A 20 0.95 -1.73 41.21
CA ILE A 20 0.52 -0.94 40.05
C ILE A 20 -1.00 -0.95 39.95
N THR A 21 -1.60 0.23 40.15
CA THR A 21 -3.03 0.46 39.97
C THR A 21 -3.29 1.22 38.68
N LEU A 22 -3.95 0.56 37.73
CA LEU A 22 -4.31 1.16 36.44
C LEU A 22 -5.60 1.97 36.56
N ILE A 23 -5.57 3.25 36.16
CA ILE A 23 -6.75 4.14 36.11
C ILE A 23 -7.04 4.47 34.64
N TYR A 24 -8.23 4.13 34.15
CA TYR A 24 -8.56 4.25 32.74
C TYR A 24 -10.06 4.43 32.49
N SER A 25 -10.40 5.09 31.39
CA SER A 25 -11.78 5.30 30.93
C SER A 25 -12.15 4.32 29.81
N GLY A 26 -12.61 3.12 30.17
CA GLY A 26 -13.16 2.13 29.24
C GLY A 26 -12.56 0.73 29.38
N SER A 27 -13.41 -0.31 29.37
CA SER A 27 -13.06 -1.68 29.78
C SER A 27 -11.87 -2.30 29.03
N HIS A 28 -11.71 -1.97 27.74
CA HIS A 28 -10.66 -2.54 26.89
C HIS A 28 -9.36 -1.71 26.83
N LYS A 29 -9.24 -0.62 27.59
CA LYS A 29 -8.04 0.23 27.56
C LYS A 29 -6.80 -0.43 28.15
N VAL A 30 -6.99 -1.48 28.95
CA VAL A 30 -5.91 -2.24 29.60
C VAL A 30 -5.76 -3.64 29.02
N ASP A 31 -6.38 -3.91 27.88
CA ASP A 31 -6.20 -5.17 27.17
C ASP A 31 -4.74 -5.35 26.80
N GLY A 32 -4.13 -6.43 27.27
CA GLY A 32 -2.71 -6.70 27.05
C GLY A 32 -1.74 -5.91 27.92
N ASN A 33 -2.19 -5.36 29.06
CA ASN A 33 -1.30 -4.69 30.00
C ASN A 33 -0.25 -5.67 30.58
N PRO A 34 1.00 -5.23 30.79
CA PRO A 34 2.08 -6.13 31.21
C PRO A 34 2.12 -6.38 32.73
N TYR A 35 1.12 -5.90 33.48
CA TYR A 35 1.14 -5.88 34.95
C TYR A 35 0.13 -6.86 35.56
N SER A 36 -0.72 -7.48 34.75
CA SER A 36 -1.70 -8.48 35.17
C SER A 36 -1.80 -9.62 34.18
N HIS A 37 -2.46 -10.71 34.57
CA HIS A 37 -2.73 -11.82 33.66
C HIS A 37 -3.70 -11.38 32.57
N LEU A 38 -3.44 -11.82 31.35
CA LEU A 38 -4.32 -11.58 30.22
C LEU A 38 -5.65 -12.34 30.44
N PRO A 39 -6.80 -11.64 30.52
CA PRO A 39 -8.10 -12.28 30.62
C PRO A 39 -8.41 -13.18 29.41
N ASP A 40 -9.20 -14.24 29.62
CA ASP A 40 -9.49 -15.23 28.57
C ASP A 40 -10.25 -14.64 27.37
N ASP A 41 -11.19 -13.72 27.63
CA ASP A 41 -11.99 -13.00 26.63
C ASP A 41 -11.12 -12.06 25.76
N VAL A 42 -10.19 -11.35 26.39
CA VAL A 42 -9.21 -10.51 25.70
C VAL A 42 -8.27 -11.38 24.86
N ARG A 43 -7.80 -12.51 25.41
CA ARG A 43 -6.97 -13.47 24.67
C ARG A 43 -7.70 -13.99 23.42
N GLU A 44 -8.96 -14.39 23.55
CA GLU A 44 -9.76 -14.88 22.42
C GLU A 44 -9.96 -13.79 21.35
N THR A 45 -10.21 -12.55 21.78
CA THR A 45 -10.34 -11.41 20.88
C THR A 45 -9.04 -11.15 20.11
N LEU A 46 -7.90 -11.18 20.79
CA LEU A 46 -6.58 -11.01 20.17
C LEU A 46 -6.26 -12.18 19.22
N GLN A 47 -6.58 -13.41 19.61
CA GLN A 47 -6.41 -14.59 18.76
C GLN A 47 -7.24 -14.49 17.48
N SER A 48 -8.51 -14.11 17.59
CA SER A 48 -9.40 -13.91 16.43
C SER A 48 -8.87 -12.87 15.46
N ARG A 49 -8.30 -11.77 15.96
CA ARG A 49 -7.65 -10.73 15.13
C ARG A 49 -6.40 -11.26 14.43
N MET A 50 -5.59 -12.06 15.13
CA MET A 50 -4.41 -12.69 14.54
C MET A 50 -4.80 -13.69 13.45
N ASP A 51 -5.81 -14.53 13.69
CA ASP A 51 -6.30 -15.50 12.73
C ASP A 51 -6.90 -14.84 11.50
N ALA A 52 -7.65 -13.74 11.67
CA ALA A 52 -8.15 -12.94 10.57
C ALA A 52 -7.01 -12.37 9.70
N THR A 53 -5.95 -11.86 10.34
CA THR A 53 -4.77 -11.35 9.64
C THR A 53 -4.01 -12.48 8.92
N ARG A 54 -3.88 -13.65 9.54
CA ARG A 54 -3.29 -14.86 8.92
C ARG A 54 -4.07 -15.29 7.68
N ARG A 55 -5.41 -15.28 7.73
CA ARG A 55 -6.25 -15.58 6.56
C ARG A 55 -6.09 -14.55 5.44
N MET A 56 -6.03 -13.26 5.78
CA MET A 56 -5.81 -12.20 4.79
C MET A 56 -4.47 -12.37 4.06
N PHE A 57 -3.41 -12.70 4.80
CA PHE A 57 -2.12 -13.03 4.20
C PHE A 57 -2.23 -14.22 3.24
N ALA A 58 -2.85 -15.31 3.66
CA ALA A 58 -3.00 -16.51 2.82
C ALA A 58 -3.83 -16.25 1.55
N GLN A 59 -4.88 -15.44 1.64
CA GLN A 59 -5.66 -15.00 0.48
C GLN A 59 -4.82 -14.20 -0.50
N LYS A 60 -3.97 -13.29 -0.02
CA LYS A 60 -3.09 -12.49 -0.87
C LYS A 60 -2.05 -13.34 -1.57
N VAL A 61 -1.40 -14.26 -0.85
CA VAL A 61 -0.44 -15.19 -1.46
C VAL A 61 -1.13 -16.02 -2.54
N SER A 62 -2.26 -16.65 -2.23
CA SER A 62 -3.04 -17.47 -3.18
C SER A 62 -3.54 -16.69 -4.40
N ALA A 63 -3.73 -15.37 -4.31
CA ALA A 63 -4.13 -14.55 -5.46
C ALA A 63 -3.02 -14.36 -6.49
N TYR A 64 -1.75 -14.48 -6.08
CA TYR A 64 -0.58 -14.26 -6.94
C TYR A 64 0.29 -15.51 -7.13
N THR A 65 0.09 -16.54 -6.31
CA THR A 65 0.67 -17.86 -6.49
C THR A 65 -0.36 -18.81 -7.09
N GLY A 66 0.09 -19.90 -7.71
CA GLY A 66 -0.81 -20.99 -8.14
C GLY A 66 -1.36 -21.83 -6.98
N LEU A 67 -1.13 -21.43 -5.73
CA LEU A 67 -1.48 -22.20 -4.55
C LEU A 67 -2.90 -21.88 -4.06
N SER A 68 -3.55 -22.88 -3.46
CA SER A 68 -4.81 -22.65 -2.74
C SER A 68 -4.54 -21.93 -1.40
N VAL A 69 -5.55 -21.22 -0.89
CA VAL A 69 -5.47 -20.58 0.44
C VAL A 69 -5.12 -21.60 1.53
N GLN A 70 -5.66 -22.82 1.44
CA GLN A 70 -5.36 -23.87 2.41
C GLN A 70 -3.90 -24.31 2.34
N ALA A 71 -3.35 -24.53 1.15
CA ALA A 71 -1.95 -24.88 0.97
C ALA A 71 -1.00 -23.81 1.57
N VAL A 72 -1.35 -22.52 1.45
CA VAL A 72 -0.59 -21.44 2.10
C VAL A 72 -0.73 -21.47 3.61
N LEU A 73 -1.92 -21.77 4.14
CA LEU A 73 -2.12 -21.90 5.60
C LEU A 73 -1.34 -23.09 6.18
N ASP A 74 -1.31 -24.21 5.47
CA ASP A 74 -0.61 -25.44 5.86
C ASP A 74 0.91 -25.27 5.94
N THR A 75 1.46 -24.19 5.38
CA THR A 75 2.89 -23.86 5.53
C THR A 75 3.29 -23.55 6.98
N GLU A 76 2.32 -23.28 7.86
CA GLU A 76 2.52 -22.95 9.28
C GLU A 76 3.62 -21.89 9.54
N ALA A 77 3.79 -20.95 8.59
CA ALA A 77 4.83 -19.93 8.62
C ALA A 77 6.27 -20.48 8.76
N ALA A 78 6.51 -21.69 8.27
CA ALA A 78 7.85 -22.27 8.17
C ALA A 78 8.78 -21.42 7.30
N VAL A 79 10.08 -21.54 7.58
CA VAL A 79 11.13 -20.88 6.80
C VAL A 79 11.62 -21.86 5.73
N TYR A 80 11.72 -21.38 4.49
CA TYR A 80 12.14 -22.16 3.34
C TYR A 80 13.44 -21.60 2.79
N SER A 81 14.39 -22.48 2.45
CA SER A 81 15.53 -22.12 1.63
C SER A 81 15.09 -21.93 0.16
N GLY A 82 15.95 -21.34 -0.67
CA GLY A 82 15.59 -20.94 -2.03
C GLY A 82 15.00 -22.07 -2.88
N GLN A 83 15.58 -23.27 -2.83
CA GLN A 83 15.05 -24.42 -3.59
C GLN A 83 13.73 -24.94 -3.00
N GLU A 84 13.63 -25.03 -1.66
CA GLU A 84 12.41 -25.50 -1.00
C GLU A 84 11.23 -24.54 -1.25
N ALA A 85 11.48 -23.24 -1.39
CA ALA A 85 10.46 -22.26 -1.75
C ALA A 85 9.91 -22.47 -3.17
N ILE A 86 10.76 -22.89 -4.11
CA ILE A 86 10.36 -23.25 -5.48
C ILE A 86 9.54 -24.54 -5.46
N ASP A 87 10.03 -25.56 -4.75
CA ASP A 87 9.34 -26.85 -4.63
C ASP A 87 7.96 -26.70 -3.96
N ALA A 88 7.83 -25.77 -3.01
CA ALA A 88 6.56 -25.40 -2.37
C ALA A 88 5.65 -24.51 -3.24
N GLY A 89 6.10 -24.07 -4.41
CA GLY A 89 5.34 -23.19 -5.31
C GLY A 89 5.18 -21.76 -4.80
N LEU A 90 6.05 -21.35 -3.86
CA LEU A 90 6.10 -19.99 -3.31
C LEU A 90 7.04 -19.07 -4.12
N ALA A 91 7.96 -19.65 -4.89
CA ALA A 91 8.89 -18.94 -5.77
C ALA A 91 8.96 -19.61 -7.16
N ASP A 92 9.32 -18.84 -8.18
CA ASP A 92 9.36 -19.33 -9.56
C ASP A 92 10.75 -19.89 -9.95
N GLU A 93 11.84 -19.19 -9.58
CA GLU A 93 13.20 -19.53 -10.03
C GLU A 93 14.29 -19.03 -9.04
N LEU A 94 15.41 -19.74 -8.99
CA LEU A 94 16.60 -19.35 -8.22
C LEU A 94 17.62 -18.67 -9.14
N VAL A 95 17.87 -17.37 -8.91
CA VAL A 95 18.73 -16.55 -9.77
C VAL A 95 19.74 -15.77 -8.94
N ASN A 96 20.93 -15.51 -9.51
CA ASN A 96 21.89 -14.57 -8.93
C ASN A 96 21.35 -13.13 -9.06
N SER A 97 21.57 -12.28 -8.05
CA SER A 97 21.13 -10.89 -8.07
C SER A 97 21.63 -10.08 -9.28
N THR A 98 22.82 -10.42 -9.81
CA THR A 98 23.40 -9.76 -10.99
C THR A 98 22.60 -10.03 -12.27
N ASP A 99 21.99 -11.21 -12.37
CA ASP A 99 21.27 -11.68 -13.54
C ASP A 99 19.75 -11.47 -13.44
N ALA A 100 19.25 -11.18 -12.23
CA ALA A 100 17.81 -11.07 -11.94
C ALA A 100 17.06 -10.07 -12.84
N ILE A 101 17.69 -8.93 -13.18
CA ILE A 101 17.07 -7.92 -14.07
C ILE A 101 16.93 -8.46 -15.50
N THR A 102 17.93 -9.20 -15.98
CA THR A 102 17.92 -9.82 -17.31
C THR A 102 16.82 -10.88 -17.37
N VAL A 103 16.76 -11.78 -16.38
CA VAL A 103 15.71 -12.80 -16.28
C VAL A 103 14.31 -12.18 -16.24
N MET A 104 14.13 -11.10 -15.46
CA MET A 104 12.85 -10.40 -15.40
C MET A 104 12.47 -9.76 -16.75
N ARG A 105 13.42 -9.14 -17.46
CA ARG A 105 13.19 -8.57 -18.80
C ARG A 105 12.75 -9.66 -19.77
N ASP A 106 13.49 -10.76 -19.83
CA ASP A 106 13.20 -11.86 -20.75
C ASP A 106 11.82 -12.47 -20.46
N ALA A 107 11.44 -12.61 -19.19
CA ALA A 107 10.11 -13.06 -18.78
C ALA A 107 8.98 -12.08 -19.18
N LEU A 108 9.23 -10.76 -19.11
CA LEU A 108 8.28 -9.72 -19.55
C LEU A 108 8.09 -9.74 -21.08
N ASP A 109 9.18 -9.84 -21.83
CA ASP A 109 9.15 -9.89 -23.30
C ASP A 109 8.46 -11.15 -23.81
N ALA A 110 8.73 -12.31 -23.18
CA ALA A 110 8.05 -13.57 -23.48
C ALA A 110 6.53 -13.48 -23.22
N ARG A 111 6.10 -12.82 -22.14
CA ARG A 111 4.68 -12.60 -21.83
C ARG A 111 4.00 -11.65 -22.81
N LYS A 112 4.67 -10.57 -23.23
CA LYS A 112 4.16 -9.65 -24.26
C LYS A 112 3.98 -10.32 -25.61
N SER A 113 4.89 -11.22 -25.97
CA SER A 113 4.80 -12.06 -27.17
C SER A 113 3.55 -12.97 -27.15
N ARG A 114 3.22 -13.57 -26.00
CA ARG A 114 2.02 -14.44 -25.85
C ARG A 114 0.69 -13.69 -25.90
N LEU A 115 0.67 -12.40 -25.54
CA LEU A 115 -0.51 -11.54 -25.61
C LEU A 115 -0.69 -10.87 -26.99
N SER A 116 0.32 -10.94 -27.85
CA SER A 116 0.28 -10.43 -29.23
C SER A 116 -0.36 -11.45 -30.19
N GLY A 117 -1.66 -11.72 -30.04
CA GLY A 117 -2.49 -12.36 -31.07
C GLY A 117 -3.25 -11.29 -31.86
N GLY A 118 -3.34 -11.27 -33.20
CA GLY A 118 -2.87 -12.22 -34.20
C GLY A 118 -2.58 -11.53 -35.54
N ARG A 119 -1.79 -12.20 -36.37
CA ARG A 119 -1.40 -11.74 -37.71
C ARG A 119 -2.57 -12.00 -38.67
N MET A 120 -3.31 -10.94 -39.01
CA MET A 120 -4.37 -10.96 -40.01
C MET A 120 -3.75 -11.19 -41.41
N THR A 121 -3.92 -12.39 -41.98
CA THR A 121 -3.60 -12.64 -43.39
C THR A 121 -4.69 -11.99 -44.24
N LYS A 122 -4.38 -10.84 -44.84
CA LYS A 122 -5.29 -10.13 -45.74
C LYS A 122 -5.28 -10.86 -47.09
N GLU A 123 -6.24 -11.75 -47.31
CA GLU A 123 -6.56 -12.24 -48.65
C GLU A 123 -7.17 -11.11 -49.48
N THR A 124 -6.58 -10.88 -50.64
CA THR A 124 -7.06 -9.99 -51.69
C THR A 124 -8.21 -10.65 -52.42
N GLN A 125 -9.43 -10.11 -52.30
CA GLN A 125 -10.44 -10.25 -53.34
C GLN A 125 -11.11 -8.91 -53.61
N SER A 126 -10.98 -8.49 -54.87
CA SER A 126 -11.67 -7.38 -55.50
C SER A 126 -13.01 -7.89 -56.02
N THR A 127 -14.13 -7.31 -55.57
CA THR A 127 -15.39 -7.39 -56.32
C THR A 127 -16.22 -6.11 -56.17
N THR A 128 -16.64 -5.65 -57.33
CA THR A 128 -17.31 -4.42 -57.73
C THR A 128 -18.75 -4.27 -57.20
N VAL A 129 -19.19 -3.01 -57.11
CA VAL A 129 -20.49 -2.43 -56.71
C VAL A 129 -21.79 -3.12 -57.15
N SER A 130 -22.82 -3.10 -56.29
CA SER A 130 -24.09 -2.34 -56.52
C SER A 130 -25.16 -2.58 -55.45
N ALA A 131 -25.97 -1.54 -55.25
CA ALA A 131 -26.99 -1.32 -54.23
C ALA A 131 -28.28 -2.15 -54.39
N THR A 132 -29.06 -2.28 -53.31
CA THR A 132 -30.52 -2.02 -53.26
C THR A 132 -31.03 -2.06 -51.81
N ALA A 133 -31.93 -1.12 -51.51
CA ALA A 133 -32.60 -0.88 -50.23
C ALA A 133 -33.63 -1.94 -49.84
N SER A 134 -33.93 -2.09 -48.54
CA SER A 134 -35.31 -2.07 -48.05
C SER A 134 -35.38 -1.90 -46.52
N GLN A 135 -36.39 -1.15 -46.10
CA GLN A 135 -36.79 -0.78 -44.74
C GLN A 135 -37.56 -1.88 -43.98
N ALA A 136 -37.76 -1.59 -42.69
CA ALA A 136 -38.75 -2.10 -41.73
C ALA A 136 -38.32 -3.37 -40.95
N ASP A 137 -38.52 -3.51 -39.63
CA ASP A 137 -39.42 -2.81 -38.70
C ASP A 137 -38.99 -3.04 -37.22
N VAL A 138 -39.47 -2.14 -36.33
CA VAL A 138 -39.64 -2.13 -34.84
C VAL A 138 -38.91 -3.17 -33.96
N THR A 139 -38.32 -2.81 -32.81
CA THR A 139 -39.03 -2.53 -31.52
C THR A 139 -37.93 -2.13 -30.50
N GLY A 140 -37.90 -0.91 -29.97
CA GLY A 140 -38.54 -0.57 -28.69
C GLY A 140 -37.70 -0.98 -27.47
N VAL A 141 -36.85 -0.09 -26.94
CA VAL A 141 -36.47 -0.10 -25.52
C VAL A 141 -36.52 1.31 -24.96
N VAL A 142 -37.28 1.38 -23.88
CA VAL A 142 -37.78 2.53 -23.13
C VAL A 142 -36.67 3.10 -22.23
N GLN A 143 -36.57 4.43 -22.18
CA GLN A 143 -36.00 5.15 -21.04
C GLN A 143 -36.88 4.92 -19.81
N ALA A 144 -36.29 4.46 -18.71
CA ALA A 144 -36.86 4.66 -17.38
C ALA A 144 -35.82 5.34 -16.50
N THR A 145 -36.26 6.48 -15.98
CA THR A 145 -35.62 7.45 -15.12
C THR A 145 -35.40 6.94 -13.69
N GLU A 146 -34.34 7.48 -13.09
CA GLU A 146 -34.20 7.92 -11.69
C GLU A 146 -34.88 7.11 -10.58
N GLY A 147 -34.02 6.50 -9.77
CA GLY A 147 -34.28 6.25 -8.36
C GLY A 147 -33.06 6.68 -7.56
N GLU A 148 -33.16 7.83 -6.89
CA GLU A 148 -32.27 8.26 -5.82
C GLU A 148 -32.10 7.14 -4.79
N ASN A 149 -30.85 6.78 -4.50
CA ASN A 149 -30.53 6.27 -3.18
C ASN A 149 -29.23 6.92 -2.72
N ALA A 150 -29.37 7.82 -1.75
CA ALA A 150 -28.31 8.54 -1.11
C ALA A 150 -27.38 7.57 -0.36
N SER A 151 -26.20 7.30 -0.93
CA SER A 151 -25.06 6.76 -0.19
C SER A 151 -24.13 7.91 0.16
N ALA A 152 -24.04 8.21 1.46
CA ALA A 152 -23.15 9.21 2.02
C ALA A 152 -21.71 9.03 1.48
N ALA A 153 -21.15 10.13 0.99
CA ALA A 153 -19.80 10.23 0.47
C ALA A 153 -18.78 9.79 1.53
N GLN A 154 -18.15 8.63 1.31
CA GLN A 154 -16.88 8.30 1.96
C GLN A 154 -15.80 9.15 1.30
N PRO A 155 -14.96 9.87 2.05
CA PRO A 155 -13.94 10.72 1.45
C PRO A 155 -12.86 9.81 0.84
N ASP A 156 -12.59 9.98 -0.45
CA ASP A 156 -11.58 9.23 -1.19
C ASP A 156 -10.19 9.47 -0.55
N VAL A 157 -9.72 8.49 0.24
CA VAL A 157 -8.45 8.56 0.96
C VAL A 157 -7.27 8.72 -0.02
N ASN A 158 -7.41 8.21 -1.26
CA ASN A 158 -6.39 8.36 -2.28
C ASN A 158 -6.33 9.78 -2.83
N ALA A 159 -7.47 10.46 -2.95
CA ALA A 159 -7.53 11.87 -3.31
C ALA A 159 -6.90 12.75 -2.21
N GLN A 160 -7.10 12.42 -0.93
CA GLN A 160 -6.49 13.14 0.19
C GLN A 160 -4.97 12.96 0.26
N ILE A 161 -4.46 11.74 0.03
CA ILE A 161 -3.01 11.47 -0.01
C ILE A 161 -2.36 12.22 -1.19
N THR A 162 -2.99 12.19 -2.37
CA THR A 162 -2.49 12.88 -3.55
C THR A 162 -2.48 14.40 -3.35
N ALA A 163 -3.53 14.95 -2.73
CA ALA A 163 -3.59 16.37 -2.39
C ALA A 163 -2.55 16.77 -1.34
N ALA A 164 -2.31 15.94 -0.32
CA ALA A 164 -1.30 16.19 0.71
C ALA A 164 0.12 16.16 0.13
N VAL A 165 0.43 15.21 -0.75
CA VAL A 165 1.73 15.13 -1.44
C VAL A 165 1.92 16.32 -2.39
N ALA A 166 0.89 16.72 -3.14
CA ALA A 166 0.94 17.88 -4.02
C ALA A 166 1.14 19.20 -3.24
N ALA A 167 0.47 19.35 -2.10
CA ALA A 167 0.62 20.50 -1.21
C ALA A 167 2.04 20.55 -0.60
N GLU A 168 2.59 19.41 -0.20
CA GLU A 168 3.94 19.33 0.37
C GLU A 168 5.02 19.61 -0.67
N ASN A 169 4.89 19.06 -1.88
CA ASN A 169 5.81 19.35 -2.98
C ASN A 169 5.77 20.84 -3.37
N SER A 170 4.58 21.46 -3.35
CA SER A 170 4.41 22.89 -3.62
C SER A 170 5.05 23.75 -2.53
N ARG A 171 4.99 23.32 -1.26
CA ARG A 171 5.65 23.98 -0.12
C ARG A 171 7.17 23.93 -0.24
N ILE A 172 7.73 22.75 -0.50
CA ILE A 172 9.18 22.53 -0.67
C ILE A 172 9.71 23.39 -1.82
N MET A 173 9.04 23.36 -2.98
CA MET A 173 9.42 24.18 -4.13
C MET A 173 9.26 25.68 -3.86
N GLY A 174 8.29 26.09 -3.05
CA GLY A 174 8.12 27.49 -2.65
C GLY A 174 9.22 28.01 -1.74
N ILE A 175 9.80 27.15 -0.90
CA ILE A 175 10.94 27.51 -0.03
C ILE A 175 12.24 27.59 -0.84
N LEU A 176 12.47 26.61 -1.73
CA LEU A 176 13.69 26.56 -2.53
C LEU A 176 13.77 27.67 -3.59
N ASN A 177 12.63 28.10 -4.14
CA ASN A 177 12.58 29.12 -5.19
C ASN A 177 12.29 30.54 -4.66
N CYS A 178 12.29 30.78 -3.34
CA CYS A 178 12.12 32.13 -2.81
C CYS A 178 13.35 33.00 -3.11
N GLU A 179 13.15 34.30 -3.36
CA GLU A 179 14.24 35.23 -3.68
C GLU A 179 15.27 35.29 -2.53
N GLU A 180 14.82 35.08 -1.30
CA GLU A 180 15.64 35.08 -0.09
C GLU A 180 16.51 33.82 0.09
N ALA A 181 16.26 32.76 -0.68
CA ALA A 181 17.08 31.55 -0.74
C ALA A 181 18.34 31.72 -1.60
N HIS A 182 18.40 32.76 -2.44
CA HIS A 182 19.54 33.01 -3.32
C HIS A 182 20.79 33.37 -2.48
N GLY A 183 21.86 32.59 -2.60
CA GLY A 183 23.06 32.72 -1.75
C GLY A 183 22.90 32.14 -0.33
N ARG A 184 21.80 31.43 -0.06
CA ARG A 184 21.50 30.70 1.19
C ARG A 184 20.87 29.33 0.88
N GLU A 185 21.28 28.70 -0.23
CA GLU A 185 20.61 27.50 -0.74
C GLU A 185 20.67 26.33 0.25
N GLU A 186 21.80 26.15 0.95
CA GLU A 186 21.94 25.08 1.96
C GLU A 186 20.96 25.25 3.13
N GLN A 187 20.74 26.49 3.60
CA GLN A 187 19.78 26.77 4.67
C GLN A 187 18.34 26.62 4.18
N ALA A 188 18.04 27.00 2.94
CA ALA A 188 16.73 26.81 2.33
C ALA A 188 16.41 25.31 2.16
N CYS A 189 17.40 24.47 1.85
CA CYS A 189 17.26 23.02 1.77
C CYS A 189 16.88 22.41 3.12
N VAL A 190 17.61 22.76 4.18
CA VAL A 190 17.33 22.27 5.55
C VAL A 190 15.94 22.71 6.05
N LEU A 191 15.52 23.93 5.72
CA LEU A 191 14.18 24.43 6.07
C LEU A 191 13.06 23.74 5.26
N ALA A 192 13.33 23.35 4.02
CA ALA A 192 12.39 22.62 3.19
C ALA A 192 12.19 21.16 3.67
N GLU A 193 13.27 20.52 4.14
CA GLU A 193 13.26 19.16 4.72
C GLU A 193 12.54 19.07 6.07
N THR A 194 12.33 20.19 6.76
CA THR A 194 11.66 20.22 8.07
C THR A 194 10.13 20.13 7.90
N PRO A 195 9.46 19.08 8.40
CA PRO A 195 8.01 18.93 8.30
C PRO A 195 7.27 20.05 9.05
N GLY A 196 6.22 20.61 8.44
CA GLY A 196 5.42 21.68 9.04
C GLY A 196 5.99 23.10 8.89
N MET A 197 7.11 23.28 8.19
CA MET A 197 7.68 24.60 7.91
C MET A 197 6.92 25.33 6.80
N THR A 198 6.27 26.46 7.09
CA THR A 198 5.57 27.24 6.04
C THR A 198 6.53 28.08 5.21
N VAL A 199 6.17 28.36 3.95
CA VAL A 199 6.96 29.19 3.02
C VAL A 199 7.22 30.58 3.62
N GLU A 200 6.24 31.18 4.29
CA GLU A 200 6.38 32.49 4.93
C GLU A 200 7.36 32.48 6.11
N THR A 201 7.35 31.40 6.91
CA THR A 201 8.26 31.27 8.05
C THR A 201 9.68 31.02 7.57
N ALA A 202 9.84 30.16 6.56
CA ALA A 202 11.14 29.93 5.92
C ALA A 202 11.70 31.22 5.32
N ARG A 203 10.88 32.02 4.62
CA ARG A 203 11.27 33.34 4.10
C ARG A 203 11.76 34.27 5.21
N ARG A 204 11.04 34.35 6.33
CA ARG A 204 11.43 35.21 7.47
C ARG A 204 12.76 34.77 8.09
N ILE A 205 13.00 33.46 8.19
CA ILE A 205 14.25 32.91 8.71
C ILE A 205 15.41 33.20 7.75
N LEU A 206 15.21 32.96 6.45
CA LEU A 206 16.20 33.24 5.41
C LEU A 206 16.54 34.73 5.36
N ALA A 207 15.54 35.62 5.41
CA ALA A 207 15.76 37.07 5.42
C ALA A 207 16.59 37.57 6.62
N ALA A 208 16.49 36.91 7.77
CA ALA A 208 17.22 37.26 8.99
C ALA A 208 18.62 36.62 9.07
N ALA A 209 18.91 35.61 8.26
CA ALA A 209 20.20 34.94 8.25
C ALA A 209 21.26 35.78 7.51
N PRO A 210 22.54 35.77 7.93
CA PRO A 210 23.61 36.34 7.12
C PRO A 210 23.70 35.59 5.77
N GLN A 211 23.98 36.31 4.69
CA GLN A 211 24.32 35.64 3.42
C GLN A 211 25.59 34.83 3.64
N SER A 212 25.61 33.59 3.13
CA SER A 212 26.78 32.72 3.21
C SER A 212 27.96 33.45 2.58
N ALA A 213 28.95 33.84 3.40
CA ALA A 213 30.20 34.37 2.89
C ALA A 213 31.09 33.19 2.49
N GLN A 214 31.03 32.82 1.21
CA GLN A 214 32.09 32.09 0.50
C GLN A 214 32.24 32.82 -0.85
N ALA A 215 33.27 33.66 -1.00
CA ALA A 215 34.64 33.30 -1.38
C ALA A 215 34.71 32.74 -2.80
#